data_AF-A0A7C1WF06-F1
#
_entry.id   AF-A0A7C1WF06-F1
#
_cell.length_a   1.000
_cell.length_b   1.000
_cell.length_c   1.000
_cell.angle_alpha   90.00
_cell.angle_beta   90.00
_cell.angle_gamma   90.00
#
_symmetry.space_group_name_H-M   'P 1'
#
loop_
_entity.id
_entity.type
_entity.pdbx_description
1 polymer ?
#
loop_
_entity_poly.entity_id
_entity_poly.type
_entity_poly.pdbx_seq_one_letter_code
_entity_poly.pdbx_strand_id
1 'polypeptide(L)'
;MALFDKAKELSGKVIDKTVEFSSDELIADTIILSMKKQEKVNAILKQRGSNYRVAGVDLEMGVPPKMIFGVRRISEESEVSDEGDREGGSEKNCE
;
A
#
# COMPACT_ATOMS: atom_id res chain seq x y z
N MET A 1 -39.48 17.75 3.29
CA MET A 1 -38.40 17.80 2.28
C MET A 1 -37.25 18.62 2.85
N ALA A 2 -36.37 18.00 3.64
CA ALA A 2 -35.25 18.71 4.28
C ALA A 2 -34.06 17.77 4.54
N LEU A 3 -34.32 16.48 4.78
CA LEU A 3 -33.28 15.44 4.86
C LEU A 3 -32.70 15.08 3.48
N PHE A 4 -33.52 15.11 2.43
CA PHE A 4 -33.07 14.84 1.06
C PHE A 4 -32.15 15.94 0.51
N ASP A 5 -32.41 17.20 0.88
CA ASP A 5 -31.57 18.34 0.48
C ASP A 5 -30.20 18.32 1.18
N LYS A 6 -30.14 17.92 2.46
CA LYS A 6 -28.87 17.75 3.18
C LYS A 6 -28.01 16.60 2.63
N ALA A 7 -28.61 15.50 2.20
CA ALA A 7 -27.87 14.40 1.57
C ALA A 7 -27.25 14.82 0.22
N LYS A 8 -27.95 15.67 -0.54
CA LYS A 8 -27.46 16.23 -1.81
C LYS A 8 -26.34 17.25 -1.59
N GLU A 9 -26.44 18.07 -0.54
CA GLU A 9 -25.39 19.02 -0.16
C GLU A 9 -24.09 18.31 0.32
N LEU A 10 -24.23 17.20 1.06
CA LEU A 10 -23.09 16.38 1.47
C LEU A 10 -22.45 15.64 0.29
N SER A 11 -23.24 15.21 -0.71
CA SER A 11 -22.72 14.63 -1.95
C SER A 11 -21.97 15.64 -2.82
N GLY A 12 -22.37 16.93 -2.79
CA GLY A 12 -21.67 18.01 -3.52
C GLY A 12 -20.31 18.34 -2.92
N LYS A 13 -20.21 18.42 -1.58
CA LYS A 13 -18.96 18.74 -0.86
C LYS A 13 -17.86 17.68 -0.96
N VAL A 14 -18.18 16.46 -1.38
CA VAL A 14 -17.18 15.39 -1.62
C VAL A 14 -16.57 15.53 -3.02
N ILE A 15 -17.33 16.03 -4.00
CA ILE A 15 -16.84 16.20 -5.38
C ILE A 15 -15.81 17.33 -5.45
N ASP A 16 -16.04 18.45 -4.75
CA ASP A 16 -15.13 19.60 -4.75
C ASP A 16 -13.77 19.31 -4.10
N LYS A 17 -13.68 18.34 -3.18
CA LYS A 17 -12.41 17.89 -2.57
C LYS A 17 -11.53 17.06 -3.50
N THR A 18 -12.01 16.69 -4.67
CA THR A 18 -11.24 15.87 -5.61
C THR A 18 -10.29 16.68 -6.48
N VAL A 19 -10.41 18.02 -6.46
CA VAL A 19 -9.54 18.94 -7.22
C VAL A 19 -8.26 19.29 -6.45
N GLU A 20 -8.20 19.06 -5.12
CA GLU A 20 -7.03 19.39 -4.28
C GLU A 20 -5.95 18.29 -4.20
N PHE A 21 -6.09 17.16 -4.92
CA PHE A 21 -5.05 16.12 -4.96
C PHE A 21 -3.85 16.43 -5.87
N SER A 22 -3.73 17.67 -6.37
CA SER A 22 -2.64 18.09 -7.27
C SER A 22 -1.32 18.40 -6.55
N SER A 23 -1.26 18.35 -5.22
CA SER A 23 -0.04 18.62 -4.46
C SER A 23 0.81 17.35 -4.33
N ASP A 24 2.08 17.43 -4.72
CA ASP A 24 3.06 16.33 -4.61
C ASP A 24 3.10 15.71 -3.20
N GLU A 25 2.90 16.53 -2.16
CA GLU A 25 2.82 16.07 -0.77
C GLU A 25 1.66 15.09 -0.53
N LEU A 26 0.48 15.34 -1.09
CA LEU A 26 -0.67 14.45 -0.96
C LEU A 26 -0.49 13.15 -1.73
N ILE A 27 0.20 13.23 -2.89
CA ILE A 27 0.58 12.04 -3.66
C ILE A 27 1.56 11.20 -2.84
N ALA A 28 2.58 11.82 -2.23
CA ALA A 28 3.54 11.15 -1.36
C ALA A 28 2.85 10.48 -0.15
N ASP A 29 1.96 11.20 0.54
CA ASP A 29 1.19 10.66 1.66
C ASP A 29 0.32 9.47 1.23
N THR A 30 -0.30 9.56 0.05
CA THR A 30 -1.10 8.49 -0.51
C THR A 30 -0.25 7.27 -0.82
N ILE A 31 0.95 7.43 -1.39
CA ILE A 31 1.89 6.33 -1.62
C ILE A 31 2.27 5.67 -0.30
N ILE A 32 2.67 6.45 0.70
CA ILE A 32 3.05 5.95 2.03
C ILE A 32 1.89 5.15 2.67
N LEU A 33 0.67 5.68 2.61
CA LEU A 33 -0.50 5.02 3.16
C LEU A 33 -0.80 3.70 2.45
N SER A 34 -0.61 3.67 1.13
CA SER A 34 -0.86 2.50 0.29
C SER A 34 0.12 1.36 0.61
N MET A 35 1.40 1.67 0.79
CA MET A 35 2.42 0.69 1.19
C MET A 35 2.15 0.13 2.59
N LYS A 36 1.84 1.00 3.56
CA LYS A 36 1.42 0.57 4.91
C LYS A 36 0.20 -0.35 4.86
N LYS A 37 -0.73 -0.10 3.93
CA LYS A 37 -1.93 -0.94 3.76
C LYS A 37 -1.60 -2.29 3.15
N GLN A 38 -0.71 -2.34 2.15
CA GLN A 38 -0.19 -3.59 1.59
C GLN A 38 0.43 -4.48 2.68
N GLU A 39 1.33 -3.93 3.51
CA GLU A 39 1.97 -4.67 4.60
C GLU A 39 0.95 -5.24 5.59
N LYS A 40 0.01 -4.39 6.05
CA LYS A 40 -1.04 -4.82 6.98
C LYS A 40 -1.93 -5.92 6.39
N VAL A 41 -2.33 -5.78 5.13
CA VAL A 41 -3.15 -6.80 4.45
C VAL A 41 -2.36 -8.11 4.33
N ASN A 42 -1.09 -8.05 3.96
CA ASN A 42 -0.24 -9.24 3.89
C ASN A 42 -0.06 -9.93 5.25
N ALA A 43 0.12 -9.16 6.33
CA ALA A 43 0.19 -9.70 7.69
C ALA A 43 -1.12 -10.42 8.07
N ILE A 44 -2.28 -9.83 7.76
CA ILE A 44 -3.59 -10.46 8.00
C ILE A 44 -3.75 -11.72 7.14
N LEU A 45 -3.36 -11.69 5.87
CA LEU A 45 -3.42 -12.86 4.97
C LEU A 45 -2.53 -14.00 5.49
N LYS A 46 -1.35 -13.68 6.02
CA LYS A 46 -0.45 -14.67 6.65
C LYS A 46 -1.07 -15.27 7.90
N GLN A 47 -1.60 -14.44 8.81
CA GLN A 47 -2.28 -14.91 10.02
C GLN A 47 -3.49 -15.82 9.72
N ARG A 48 -4.15 -15.60 8.58
CA ARG A 48 -5.28 -16.42 8.11
C ARG A 48 -4.86 -17.68 7.36
N GLY A 49 -3.56 -17.96 7.21
CA GLY A 49 -3.08 -19.12 6.45
C GLY A 49 -3.37 -19.02 4.94
N SER A 50 -3.54 -17.81 4.41
CA SER A 50 -3.72 -17.63 2.96
C SER A 50 -2.40 -17.84 2.24
N ASN A 51 -2.45 -18.48 1.07
CA ASN A 51 -1.29 -18.66 0.20
C ASN A 51 -1.09 -17.47 -0.75
N TYR A 52 -1.85 -16.38 -0.58
CA TYR A 52 -1.79 -15.19 -1.41
C TYR A 52 -1.21 -14.00 -0.65
N ARG A 53 -0.45 -13.16 -1.36
CA ARG A 53 0.03 -11.87 -0.88
C ARG A 53 -0.13 -10.82 -1.97
N VAL A 54 -0.30 -9.58 -1.54
CA VAL A 54 -0.16 -8.40 -2.37
C VAL A 54 1.32 -8.23 -2.71
N ALA A 55 1.65 -8.40 -3.99
CA ALA A 55 3.00 -8.30 -4.55
C ALA A 55 3.27 -6.94 -5.22
N GLY A 56 2.22 -6.15 -5.49
CA GLY A 56 2.34 -4.83 -6.08
C GLY A 56 1.12 -3.97 -5.76
N VAL A 57 1.32 -2.66 -5.82
CA VAL A 57 0.28 -1.65 -5.63
C VAL A 57 0.42 -0.63 -6.73
N ASP A 58 -0.64 -0.46 -7.52
CA ASP A 58 -0.73 0.59 -8.53
C ASP A 58 -1.71 1.66 -8.03
N LEU A 59 -1.32 2.92 -8.21
CA LEU A 59 -2.16 4.07 -7.91
C LEU A 59 -2.57 4.75 -9.22
N GLU A 60 -3.87 4.68 -9.52
CA GLU A 60 -4.47 5.40 -10.64
C GLU A 60 -4.96 6.76 -10.11
N MET A 61 -4.25 7.83 -10.48
CA MET A 61 -4.52 9.21 -10.02
C MET A 61 -5.69 9.86 -10.79
N GLY A 62 -6.79 9.13 -10.93
CA GLY A 62 -8.06 9.66 -11.41
C GLY A 62 -8.78 10.48 -10.34
N VAL A 63 -9.92 11.05 -10.70
CA VAL A 63 -10.84 11.74 -9.79
C VAL A 63 -12.07 10.84 -9.62
N PRO A 64 -12.23 10.10 -8.51
CA PRO A 64 -11.32 9.93 -7.36
C PRO A 64 -10.17 8.94 -7.61
N PRO A 65 -9.07 9.03 -6.83
CA PRO A 65 -7.92 8.15 -6.99
C PRO A 65 -8.28 6.71 -6.64
N LYS A 66 -7.73 5.76 -7.40
CA LYS A 66 -7.96 4.32 -7.19
C LYS A 66 -6.67 3.61 -6.85
N MET A 67 -6.78 2.67 -5.91
CA MET A 67 -5.70 1.77 -5.52
C MET A 67 -6.00 0.37 -6.04
N ILE A 68 -5.07 -0.19 -6.80
CA ILE A 68 -5.18 -1.52 -7.41
C ILE A 68 -4.12 -2.43 -6.79
N PHE A 69 -4.55 -3.58 -6.27
CA PHE A 69 -3.64 -4.57 -5.66
C PHE A 69 -3.30 -5.67 -6.65
N GLY A 70 -2.02 -5.81 -6.98
CA GLY A 70 -1.49 -6.99 -7.66
C GLY A 70 -1.33 -8.12 -6.64
N VAL A 71 -2.19 -9.14 -6.71
CA VAL A 71 -2.15 -10.29 -5.79
C VAL A 71 -1.50 -11.48 -6.49
N ARG A 72 -0.55 -12.12 -5.80
CA ARG A 72 0.12 -13.33 -6.28
C ARG A 72 0.07 -14.43 -5.22
N ARG A 73 0.06 -15.67 -5.70
CA ARG A 73 0.28 -16.83 -4.83
C ARG A 73 1.76 -16.91 -4.50
N ILE A 74 2.09 -17.12 -3.25
CA ILE A 74 3.44 -17.48 -2.81
C ILE A 74 3.50 -18.98 -2.58
N SER A 75 4.60 -19.58 -3.05
CA SER A 75 4.99 -20.94 -2.71
C SER A 75 5.72 -20.91 -1.36
N GLU A 76 5.53 -21.95 -0.54
CA GLU A 76 6.02 -22.03 0.85
C GLU A 76 7.55 -21.83 0.99
N GLU A 77 8.33 -22.00 -0.08
CA GLU A 77 9.79 -21.76 -0.11
C GLU A 77 10.19 -20.27 -0.03
N SER A 78 9.25 -19.34 -0.22
CA SER A 78 9.57 -17.91 -0.38
C SER A 78 9.60 -17.12 0.94
N GLU A 79 9.19 -17.73 2.06
CA GLU A 79 9.06 -17.03 3.36
C GLU A 79 10.32 -17.10 4.24
N VAL A 80 11.42 -17.70 3.78
CA VAL A 80 12.62 -18.03 4.60
C VAL A 80 13.83 -17.10 4.41
N SER A 81 13.82 -16.15 3.46
CA SER A 81 15.02 -15.38 3.12
C SER A 81 15.11 -13.96 3.74
N ASP A 82 14.79 -13.80 5.02
CA ASP A 82 15.07 -12.55 5.77
C ASP A 82 15.75 -12.78 7.14
N GLU A 83 16.39 -13.94 7.35
CA GLU A 83 17.37 -14.12 8.43
C GLU A 83 18.79 -13.90 7.87
N GLY A 84 19.52 -13.03 8.53
CA GLY A 84 20.68 -12.35 7.97
C GLY A 84 22.00 -13.09 8.05
N ASP A 85 22.89 -12.71 7.14
CA ASP A 85 24.33 -12.87 7.28
C ASP A 85 24.97 -11.47 7.42
N ARG A 86 24.99 -10.98 8.66
CA ARG A 86 26.01 -10.05 9.14
C ARG A 86 26.84 -10.79 10.19
N GLU A 87 28.07 -11.13 9.83
CA GLU A 87 29.31 -11.22 10.63
C GLU A 87 30.31 -12.10 9.86
N GLY A 88 31.61 -11.82 9.73
CA GLY A 88 32.48 -10.82 10.32
C GLY A 88 33.80 -10.75 9.55
N GLY A 89 34.62 -9.75 9.88
CA GLY A 89 35.89 -9.47 9.21
C GLY A 89 36.99 -10.50 9.49
N SER A 90 38.01 -10.51 8.63
CA SER A 90 39.38 -10.84 9.01
C SER A 90 40.33 -10.24 7.97
N GLU A 91 41.18 -9.32 8.44
CA GLU A 91 42.40 -8.87 7.77
C GLU A 91 43.24 -10.08 7.32
N LYS A 92 43.67 -10.12 6.06
CA LYS A 92 44.95 -10.74 5.68
C LYS A 92 45.59 -9.95 4.53
N ASN A 93 46.69 -9.28 4.87
CA ASN A 93 47.76 -8.89 3.95
C ASN A 93 48.20 -10.09 3.09
N CYS A 94 48.45 -9.84 1.80
CA CYS A 94 49.37 -10.53 0.87
C CYS A 94 49.35 -9.67 -0.42
N GLU A 95 50.43 -9.24 -1.05
CA GLU A 95 51.89 -9.40 -0.91
C GLU A 95 52.53 -8.17 -1.57
#